data_AF-A0A673VDQ2-F1
#
_entry.id   AF-A0A673VDQ2-F1
#
_cell.length_a   1.000
_cell.length_b   1.000
_cell.length_c   1.000
_cell.angle_alpha   90.00
_cell.angle_beta   90.00
_cell.angle_gamma   90.00
#
_symmetry.space_group_name_H-M   'P 1'
#
loop_
_entity.id
_entity.type
_entity.pdbx_description
1 polymer ?
#
loop_
_entity_poly.entity_id
_entity_poly.type
_entity_poly.pdbx_seq_one_letter_code
_entity_poly.pdbx_strand_id
1 'polypeptide(L)'
;MGSCGCPWSLSQMPGTSYNRAKPRSCQPCWGSRLGFENVVTVDELRMAFPVLDMVDLQRRPKTTPLLRNDFPAIEGVLLLGEPVRWETSLQLIMDVLLSNGNPGTGLATAPYPHLPVLASNMDLLWMAEAKMPRFGHGTFLLCLETIYQKMTGKELRYEGLMGKPSVLTYQYAEDLIRQQAERRGWAAPIRTLYAIGDNPMSDVYGANLFHKYLQMAKRDGAEEQGAGGLWKQRPSATQSCASILVCTGVYSPKGTEPTQPAQGVEEAPFHGHRDFSFSPGLMEASHIVNDVNEAVQLVFHKEGWVL
;
A
#
# COMPACT_ATOMS: atom_id res chain seq x y z
N MET A 1 17.52 8.12 -1.90
CA MET A 1 16.99 9.50 -1.89
C MET A 1 15.75 9.51 -1.00
N GLY A 2 15.84 10.20 0.14
CA GLY A 2 14.72 10.65 0.97
C GLY A 2 13.77 9.57 1.53
N SER A 3 14.19 8.83 2.55
CA SER A 3 13.23 8.26 3.49
C SER A 3 12.51 9.43 4.16
N CYS A 4 11.19 9.50 4.03
CA CYS A 4 10.38 10.33 4.91
C CYS A 4 10.33 9.61 6.25
N GLY A 5 11.40 9.77 7.04
CA GLY A 5 11.43 9.35 8.42
C GLY A 5 10.33 10.07 9.20
N CYS A 6 9.33 9.33 9.64
CA CYS A 6 8.53 9.73 10.80
C CYS A 6 9.49 9.92 11.99
N PRO A 7 9.41 11.03 12.74
CA PRO A 7 10.24 11.20 13.93
C PRO A 7 9.78 10.21 15.01
N TRP A 8 10.70 9.33 15.41
CA TRP A 8 10.56 8.46 16.57
C TRP A 8 10.63 9.23 17.89
N SER A 9 10.10 8.56 18.93
CA SER A 9 10.59 8.52 20.32
C SER A 9 9.78 9.29 21.38
N LEU A 10 9.01 8.50 22.15
CA LEU A 10 8.72 8.81 23.55
C LEU A 10 10.00 8.64 24.38
N SER A 11 10.46 9.72 25.01
CA SER A 11 11.00 9.63 26.37
C SER A 11 10.39 10.76 27.20
N GLN A 12 9.63 10.38 28.24
CA GLN A 12 9.27 11.32 29.30
C GLN A 12 10.42 11.37 30.30
N MET A 13 10.96 12.56 30.53
CA MET A 13 11.57 12.92 31.81
C MET A 13 10.80 14.08 32.43
N PRO A 14 10.67 14.13 33.78
CA PRO A 14 9.70 14.99 34.45
C PRO A 14 10.23 16.42 34.66
N GLY A 15 9.32 17.38 34.52
CA GLY A 15 9.50 18.73 35.06
C GLY A 15 10.00 19.76 34.05
N THR A 16 9.08 20.45 33.40
CA THR A 16 9.12 21.91 33.19
C THR A 16 7.81 22.36 32.53
N SER A 17 7.11 23.28 33.19
CA SER A 17 5.90 23.91 32.68
C SER A 17 6.23 24.85 31.52
N TYR A 18 5.66 24.58 30.34
CA TYR A 18 5.64 25.56 29.26
C TYR A 18 4.19 25.83 28.82
N ASN A 19 3.82 27.10 28.85
CA ASN A 19 2.51 27.61 28.47
C ASN A 19 2.13 27.14 27.05
N ARG A 20 1.02 26.42 26.96
CA ARG A 20 0.52 25.82 25.72
C ARG A 20 -0.20 26.89 24.89
N ALA A 21 0.51 27.52 23.97
CA ALA A 21 -0.12 28.21 22.85
C ALA A 21 -0.89 27.18 21.99
N LYS A 22 -2.16 27.47 21.67
CA LYS A 22 -3.02 26.59 20.88
C LYS A 22 -2.41 26.36 19.47
N PRO A 23 -2.18 25.12 19.02
CA PRO A 23 -1.79 24.88 17.65
C PRO A 23 -3.01 25.14 16.74
N ARG A 24 -2.87 26.08 15.80
CA ARG A 24 -3.74 26.12 14.61
C ARG A 24 -3.44 24.84 13.82
N SER A 25 -4.48 24.10 13.44
CA SER A 25 -4.37 22.85 12.68
C SER A 25 -3.65 23.08 11.35
N CYS A 26 -2.40 22.63 11.23
CA CYS A 26 -1.74 22.51 9.95
C CYS A 26 -2.35 21.30 9.23
N GLN A 27 -3.21 21.54 8.25
CA GLN A 27 -3.63 20.48 7.33
C GLN A 27 -2.39 19.81 6.74
N PRO A 28 -2.39 18.48 6.56
CA PRO A 28 -1.28 17.80 5.91
C PRO A 28 -1.09 18.34 4.48
N CYS A 29 0.00 19.08 4.22
CA CYS A 29 0.28 19.73 2.93
C CYS A 29 0.43 18.76 1.75
N TRP A 30 0.34 17.44 1.96
CA TRP A 30 0.44 16.44 0.90
C TRP A 30 -0.85 16.36 0.07
N GLY A 31 -2.02 16.48 0.72
CA GLY A 31 -3.32 16.33 0.06
C GLY A 31 -3.55 17.38 -1.02
N SER A 32 -3.29 18.64 -0.68
CA SER A 32 -3.42 19.76 -1.60
C SER A 32 -2.47 19.67 -2.80
N ARG A 33 -1.27 19.11 -2.62
CA ARG A 33 -0.31 18.87 -3.71
C ARG A 33 -0.77 17.79 -4.69
N LEU A 34 -1.60 16.85 -4.22
CA LEU A 34 -2.23 15.82 -5.05
C LEU A 34 -3.58 16.28 -5.64
N GLY A 35 -4.03 17.50 -5.32
CA GLY A 35 -5.27 18.08 -5.83
C GLY A 35 -6.51 17.82 -4.97
N PHE A 36 -6.37 17.25 -3.77
CA PHE A 36 -7.49 17.14 -2.83
C PHE A 36 -7.82 18.52 -2.23
N GLU A 37 -9.08 18.92 -2.29
CA GLU A 37 -9.56 20.18 -1.72
C GLU A 37 -9.62 20.12 -0.19
N ASN A 38 -10.18 19.04 0.36
CA ASN A 38 -10.36 18.84 1.79
C ASN A 38 -9.86 17.45 2.20
N VAL A 39 -8.81 17.40 3.03
CA VAL A 39 -8.31 16.16 3.61
C VAL A 39 -8.61 16.15 5.10
N VAL A 40 -9.24 15.05 5.54
CA VAL A 40 -9.52 14.75 6.93
C VAL A 40 -8.72 13.51 7.32
N THR A 41 -7.91 13.64 8.36
CA THR A 41 -7.22 12.51 8.98
C THR A 41 -8.12 11.79 10.00
N VAL A 42 -7.81 10.53 10.31
CA VAL A 42 -8.51 9.75 11.35
C VAL A 42 -8.51 10.49 12.70
N ASP A 43 -7.41 11.16 13.05
CA ASP A 43 -7.32 11.94 14.28
C ASP A 43 -8.22 13.19 14.27
N GLU A 44 -8.34 13.89 13.13
CA GLU A 44 -9.27 15.02 13.00
C GLU A 44 -10.73 14.55 13.09
N LEU A 45 -11.05 13.41 12.46
CA LEU A 45 -12.38 12.80 12.56
C LEU A 45 -12.71 12.42 14.00
N ARG A 46 -11.77 11.77 14.70
CA ARG A 46 -11.88 11.43 16.13
C ARG A 46 -12.09 12.68 16.99
N MET A 47 -11.36 13.76 16.72
CA MET A 47 -11.52 15.02 17.46
C MET A 47 -12.86 15.69 17.20
N ALA A 48 -13.41 15.55 15.99
CA ALA A 48 -14.72 16.07 15.62
C ALA A 48 -15.87 15.26 16.24
N PHE A 49 -15.73 13.93 16.32
CA PHE A 49 -16.73 13.01 16.86
C PHE A 49 -16.13 12.10 17.96
N PRO A 50 -15.82 12.67 19.12
CA PRO A 50 -15.03 11.96 20.14
C PRO A 50 -15.77 10.81 20.84
N VAL A 51 -17.10 10.72 20.66
CA VAL A 51 -17.91 9.58 21.14
C VAL A 51 -17.92 8.38 20.19
N LEU A 52 -17.31 8.48 19.01
CA LEU A 52 -17.19 7.35 18.09
C LEU A 52 -15.98 6.46 18.43
N ASP A 53 -14.90 7.04 18.95
CA ASP A 53 -13.70 6.29 19.38
C ASP A 53 -13.82 5.81 20.84
N MET A 54 -14.91 5.11 21.15
CA MET A 54 -15.10 4.50 22.48
C MET A 54 -14.31 3.20 22.64
N VAL A 55 -13.74 2.67 21.56
CA VAL A 55 -12.87 1.50 21.60
C VAL A 55 -11.51 1.81 22.27
N ASP A 56 -11.07 3.06 22.24
CA ASP A 56 -9.93 3.53 23.04
C ASP A 56 -10.34 3.94 24.45
N LEU A 57 -10.18 3.05 25.43
CA LEU A 57 -10.50 3.35 26.83
C LEU A 57 -9.71 4.55 27.39
N GLN A 58 -8.49 4.79 26.93
CA GLN A 58 -7.63 5.85 27.47
C GLN A 58 -8.04 7.24 26.96
N ARG A 59 -8.61 7.32 25.76
CA ARG A 59 -9.02 8.59 25.12
C ARG A 59 -10.51 8.90 25.22
N ARG A 60 -11.30 8.07 25.91
CA ARG A 60 -12.74 8.32 26.10
C ARG A 60 -13.00 9.71 26.69
N PRO A 61 -13.96 10.47 26.14
CA PRO A 61 -14.38 11.73 26.74
C PRO A 61 -14.92 11.51 28.16
N LYS A 62 -14.47 12.37 29.10
CA LYS A 62 -14.98 12.38 30.47
C LYS A 62 -16.30 13.15 30.62
N THR A 63 -16.66 13.93 29.60
CA THR A 63 -17.87 14.75 29.55
C THR A 63 -18.54 14.56 28.20
N THR A 64 -19.87 14.62 28.17
CA THR A 64 -20.63 14.56 26.91
C THR A 64 -20.26 15.77 26.04
N PRO A 65 -19.61 15.56 24.89
CA PRO A 65 -19.27 16.64 23.98
C PRO A 65 -20.50 17.09 23.19
N LEU A 66 -20.53 18.37 22.81
CA LEU A 66 -21.56 18.90 21.93
C LEU A 66 -21.37 18.34 20.52
N LEU A 67 -22.48 17.95 19.88
CA LEU A 67 -22.48 17.45 18.50
C LEU A 67 -22.08 18.59 17.54
N ARG A 68 -21.07 18.37 16.70
CA ARG A 68 -20.75 19.29 15.59
C ARG A 68 -21.59 18.92 14.37
N ASN A 69 -22.51 19.81 14.01
CA ASN A 69 -23.31 19.67 12.79
C ASN A 69 -22.66 20.32 11.56
N ASP A 70 -21.49 20.95 11.72
CA ASP A 70 -20.76 21.68 10.68
C ASP A 70 -19.67 20.84 10.00
N PHE A 71 -19.56 19.55 10.31
CA PHE A 71 -18.54 18.69 9.72
C PHE A 71 -18.92 18.32 8.28
N PRO A 72 -18.04 18.53 7.28
CA PRO A 72 -18.35 18.21 5.89
C PRO A 72 -18.52 16.68 5.72
N ALA A 73 -19.44 16.29 4.85
CA ALA A 73 -19.61 14.88 4.51
C ALA A 73 -18.32 14.34 3.85
N ILE A 74 -17.89 13.16 4.27
CA ILE A 74 -16.75 12.47 3.66
C ILE A 74 -17.21 11.81 2.37
N GLU A 75 -16.47 12.03 1.30
CA GLU A 75 -16.83 11.55 -0.05
C GLU A 75 -16.05 10.29 -0.47
N GLY A 76 -15.01 9.91 0.27
CA GLY A 76 -14.20 8.74 0.00
C GLY A 76 -13.17 8.47 1.09
N VAL A 77 -12.62 7.26 1.10
CA VAL A 77 -11.61 6.80 2.07
C VAL A 77 -10.34 6.42 1.32
N LEU A 78 -9.21 7.02 1.71
CA LEU A 78 -7.89 6.72 1.14
C LEU A 78 -6.99 6.07 2.19
N LEU A 79 -6.63 4.82 1.96
CA LEU A 79 -5.81 3.99 2.84
C LEU A 79 -4.37 3.94 2.31
N LEU A 80 -3.50 4.77 2.90
CA LEU A 80 -2.12 4.95 2.43
C LEU A 80 -1.11 3.99 3.07
N GLY A 81 -1.45 3.42 4.22
CA GLY A 81 -0.59 2.56 5.02
C GLY A 81 -1.26 2.16 6.33
N GLU A 82 -0.66 1.22 7.06
CA GLU A 82 -1.22 0.72 8.31
C GLU A 82 -1.25 1.81 9.37
N PRO A 83 -2.43 2.11 9.95
CA PRO A 83 -2.52 3.11 11.01
C PRO A 83 -1.95 2.54 12.31
N VAL A 84 -1.57 3.42 13.24
CA VAL A 84 -1.40 3.04 14.65
C VAL A 84 -2.80 3.00 15.28
N ARG A 85 -3.05 2.06 16.20
CA ARG A 85 -4.35 1.89 16.88
C ARG A 85 -5.45 1.44 15.92
N TRP A 86 -5.34 0.19 15.49
CA TRP A 86 -6.23 -0.40 14.49
C TRP A 86 -7.68 -0.39 14.96
N GLU A 87 -7.94 -0.61 16.24
CA GLU A 87 -9.27 -0.56 16.84
C GLU A 87 -9.98 0.77 16.55
N THR A 88 -9.30 1.90 16.79
CA THR A 88 -9.83 3.24 16.53
C THR A 88 -10.04 3.44 15.03
N SER A 89 -9.07 3.06 14.20
CA SER A 89 -9.13 3.31 12.76
C SER A 89 -10.21 2.46 12.08
N LEU A 90 -10.31 1.19 12.44
CA LEU A 90 -11.34 0.27 11.95
C LEU A 90 -12.74 0.78 12.34
N GLN A 91 -12.95 1.16 13.61
CA GLN A 91 -14.24 1.70 14.07
C GLN A 91 -14.64 2.94 13.27
N LEU A 92 -13.75 3.93 13.16
CA LEU A 92 -14.07 5.20 12.50
C LEU A 92 -14.26 5.05 10.99
N ILE A 93 -13.48 4.20 10.31
CA ILE A 93 -13.69 3.91 8.88
C ILE A 93 -15.03 3.21 8.70
N MET A 94 -15.38 2.24 9.54
CA MET A 94 -16.68 1.58 9.49
C MET A 94 -17.83 2.58 9.69
N ASP A 95 -17.73 3.48 10.67
CA ASP A 95 -18.74 4.51 10.91
C ASP A 95 -18.92 5.41 9.68
N VAL A 96 -17.84 5.81 9.02
CA VAL A 96 -17.88 6.60 7.77
C VAL A 96 -18.57 5.83 6.64
N LEU A 97 -18.21 4.57 6.42
CA LEU A 97 -18.78 3.76 5.35
C LEU A 97 -20.27 3.46 5.57
N LEU A 98 -20.66 3.14 6.81
CA LEU A 98 -22.04 2.79 7.17
C LEU A 98 -22.96 4.02 7.21
N SER A 99 -22.42 5.21 7.46
CA SER A 99 -23.17 6.47 7.51
C SER A 99 -23.17 7.26 6.20
N ASN A 100 -22.61 6.70 5.12
CA ASN A 100 -22.44 7.39 3.85
C ASN A 100 -21.72 8.74 4.00
N GLY A 101 -20.67 8.79 4.83
CA GLY A 101 -19.84 9.97 5.01
C GLY A 101 -20.27 10.92 6.12
N ASN A 102 -21.35 10.61 6.86
CA ASN A 102 -21.84 11.44 7.95
C ASN A 102 -21.95 10.67 9.29
N PRO A 103 -20.82 10.39 9.95
CA PRO A 103 -20.78 9.51 11.11
C PRO A 103 -21.39 10.11 12.39
N GLY A 104 -21.80 11.40 12.35
CA GLY A 104 -22.59 12.02 13.41
C GLY A 104 -24.08 11.66 13.37
N THR A 105 -24.55 11.01 12.31
CA THR A 105 -25.93 10.55 12.17
C THR A 105 -26.09 9.10 12.63
N GLY A 106 -27.28 8.76 13.14
CA GLY A 106 -27.57 7.38 13.54
C GLY A 106 -27.55 6.43 12.33
N LEU A 107 -27.28 5.14 12.59
CA LEU A 107 -27.27 4.10 11.57
C LEU A 107 -28.61 4.04 10.82
N ALA A 108 -28.63 4.53 9.59
CA ALA A 108 -29.60 4.14 8.57
C ALA A 108 -29.17 2.80 7.93
N THR A 109 -29.98 2.28 6.99
CA THR A 109 -29.56 1.15 6.16
C THR A 109 -28.25 1.47 5.46
N ALA A 110 -27.21 0.66 5.69
CA ALA A 110 -25.89 0.89 5.14
C ALA A 110 -25.94 0.98 3.59
N PRO A 111 -25.37 2.05 2.99
CA PRO A 111 -25.38 2.23 1.55
C PRO A 111 -24.61 1.11 0.86
N TYR A 112 -25.05 0.74 -0.34
CA TYR A 112 -24.28 -0.15 -1.20
C TYR A 112 -24.50 0.19 -2.69
N PRO A 113 -23.43 0.44 -3.47
CA PRO A 113 -22.04 0.50 -3.03
C PRO A 113 -21.82 1.54 -1.93
N HIS A 114 -20.90 1.25 -1.01
CA HIS A 114 -20.47 2.21 0.01
C HIS A 114 -19.61 3.30 -0.65
N LEU A 115 -19.18 4.31 0.13
CA LEU A 115 -18.26 5.33 -0.38
C LEU A 115 -17.01 4.71 -1.03
N PRO A 116 -16.43 5.32 -2.07
CA PRO A 116 -15.20 4.85 -2.70
C PRO A 116 -14.09 4.65 -1.66
N VAL A 117 -13.47 3.46 -1.69
CA VAL A 117 -12.29 3.14 -0.88
C VAL A 117 -11.12 2.88 -1.81
N LEU A 118 -10.01 3.59 -1.61
CA LEU A 118 -8.76 3.35 -2.31
C LEU A 118 -7.70 2.87 -1.31
N ALA A 119 -6.89 1.88 -1.68
CA ALA A 119 -5.76 1.43 -0.88
C ALA A 119 -4.48 1.42 -1.71
N SER A 120 -3.33 1.75 -1.11
CA SER A 120 -2.06 1.87 -1.83
C SER A 120 -0.99 0.84 -1.47
N ASN A 121 -1.28 -0.05 -0.53
CA ASN A 121 -0.36 -1.12 -0.13
C ASN A 121 -1.15 -2.37 0.26
N MET A 122 -0.84 -3.49 -0.37
CA MET A 122 -1.56 -4.75 -0.18
C MET A 122 -0.70 -5.82 0.47
N ASP A 123 0.53 -5.48 0.87
CA ASP A 123 1.46 -6.43 1.45
C ASP A 123 0.90 -6.91 2.79
N LEU A 124 0.58 -8.21 2.87
CA LEU A 124 0.12 -8.85 4.10
C LEU A 124 1.18 -8.76 5.19
N LEU A 125 2.44 -8.98 4.80
CA LEU A 125 3.61 -9.04 5.66
C LEU A 125 4.75 -8.18 5.11
N TRP A 126 5.56 -7.64 6.00
CA TRP A 126 6.80 -6.94 5.68
C TRP A 126 7.90 -7.31 6.69
N MET A 127 9.17 -7.12 6.32
CA MET A 127 10.29 -7.37 7.23
C MET A 127 10.80 -6.10 7.92
N ALA A 128 10.94 -6.21 9.23
CA ALA A 128 11.50 -5.20 10.13
C ALA A 128 12.70 -5.80 10.88
N GLU A 129 13.12 -5.18 11.99
CA GLU A 129 14.26 -5.61 12.80
C GLU A 129 14.05 -6.98 13.48
N ALA A 130 12.79 -7.39 13.65
CA ALA A 130 12.46 -8.69 14.22
C ALA A 130 12.75 -9.83 13.22
N LYS A 131 13.16 -10.99 13.73
CA LYS A 131 13.44 -12.19 12.90
C LYS A 131 12.22 -12.74 12.14
N MET A 132 11.01 -12.40 12.61
CA MET A 132 9.75 -12.84 12.01
C MET A 132 9.09 -11.65 11.29
N PRO A 133 8.49 -11.84 10.10
CA PRO A 133 7.76 -10.80 9.40
C PRO A 133 6.67 -10.16 10.27
N ARG A 134 6.46 -8.86 10.11
CA ARG A 134 5.44 -8.07 10.81
C ARG A 134 4.22 -7.90 9.89
N PHE A 135 3.05 -7.69 10.49
CA PHE A 135 1.85 -7.37 9.72
C PHE A 135 2.04 -6.05 8.97
N GLY A 136 1.77 -6.09 7.67
CA GLY A 136 1.74 -4.92 6.80
C GLY A 136 0.31 -4.41 6.60
N HIS A 137 0.17 -3.43 5.71
CA HIS A 137 -1.12 -2.81 5.42
C HIS A 137 -2.16 -3.82 4.89
N GLY A 138 -1.76 -4.85 4.15
CA GLY A 138 -2.67 -5.90 3.67
C GLY A 138 -3.38 -6.66 4.81
N THR A 139 -2.76 -6.79 5.98
CA THR A 139 -3.43 -7.39 7.15
C THR A 139 -4.50 -6.46 7.71
N PHE A 140 -4.27 -5.14 7.70
CA PHE A 140 -5.27 -4.16 8.09
C PHE A 140 -6.47 -4.17 7.13
N LEU A 141 -6.21 -4.24 5.81
CA LEU A 141 -7.24 -4.39 4.78
C LEU A 141 -8.09 -5.65 5.03
N LEU A 142 -7.45 -6.80 5.25
CA LEU A 142 -8.14 -8.05 5.56
C LEU A 142 -9.08 -7.92 6.77
N CYS A 143 -8.64 -7.25 7.84
CA CYS A 143 -9.48 -6.99 9.02
C CYS A 143 -10.69 -6.13 8.66
N LEU A 144 -10.47 -5.00 7.97
CA LEU A 144 -11.52 -4.08 7.57
C LEU A 144 -12.58 -4.76 6.70
N GLU A 145 -12.14 -5.53 5.70
CA GLU A 145 -13.01 -6.29 4.81
C GLU A 145 -13.85 -7.31 5.55
N THR A 146 -13.22 -8.07 6.45
CA THR A 146 -13.90 -9.11 7.24
C THR A 146 -14.95 -8.51 8.17
N ILE A 147 -14.63 -7.38 8.81
CA ILE A 147 -15.56 -6.67 9.69
C ILE A 147 -16.73 -6.12 8.86
N TYR A 148 -16.45 -5.47 7.73
CA TYR A 148 -17.48 -4.93 6.85
C TYR A 148 -18.44 -6.02 6.36
N GLN A 149 -17.91 -7.16 5.91
CA GLN A 149 -18.72 -8.30 5.49
C GLN A 149 -19.57 -8.87 6.62
N LYS A 150 -19.00 -9.03 7.82
CA LYS A 150 -19.75 -9.52 8.99
C LYS A 150 -20.86 -8.56 9.42
N MET A 151 -20.65 -7.25 9.31
CA MET A 151 -21.64 -6.25 9.73
C MET A 151 -22.74 -6.01 8.70
N THR A 152 -22.44 -6.11 7.41
CA THR A 152 -23.37 -5.73 6.34
C THR A 152 -23.89 -6.90 5.51
N GLY A 153 -23.25 -8.06 5.59
CA GLY A 153 -23.49 -9.20 4.69
C GLY A 153 -22.97 -8.97 3.27
N LYS A 154 -22.25 -7.88 3.00
CA LYS A 154 -21.75 -7.49 1.66
C LYS A 154 -20.24 -7.36 1.67
N GLU A 155 -19.61 -7.61 0.53
CA GLU A 155 -18.16 -7.43 0.39
C GLU A 155 -17.78 -5.94 0.34
N LEU A 156 -16.67 -5.59 0.98
CA LEU A 156 -16.06 -4.27 0.81
C LEU A 156 -15.39 -4.22 -0.57
N ARG A 157 -15.76 -3.22 -1.38
CA ARG A 157 -15.24 -3.01 -2.73
C ARG A 157 -14.24 -1.86 -2.75
N TYR A 158 -13.07 -2.11 -3.32
CA TYR A 158 -12.09 -1.05 -3.58
C TYR A 158 -12.36 -0.42 -4.95
N GLU A 159 -12.42 0.91 -4.99
CA GLU A 159 -12.46 1.68 -6.24
C GLU A 159 -11.09 1.67 -6.93
N GLY A 160 -10.01 1.57 -6.12
CA GLY A 160 -8.66 1.49 -6.64
C GLY A 160 -7.70 0.80 -5.66
N LEU A 161 -7.01 -0.22 -6.15
CA LEU A 161 -5.91 -0.88 -5.47
C LEU A 161 -4.60 -0.52 -6.15
N MET A 162 -3.85 0.37 -5.50
CA MET A 162 -2.56 0.87 -5.93
C MET A 162 -1.43 0.20 -5.14
N GLY A 163 -0.19 0.39 -5.57
CA GLY A 163 0.97 -0.30 -5.00
C GLY A 163 1.27 -1.60 -5.74
N LYS A 164 2.34 -2.28 -5.32
CA LYS A 164 2.68 -3.61 -5.85
C LYS A 164 1.59 -4.61 -5.45
N PRO A 165 1.21 -5.56 -6.32
CA PRO A 165 1.84 -5.89 -7.60
C PRO A 165 1.18 -5.23 -8.84
N SER A 166 0.45 -4.13 -8.68
CA SER A 166 -0.28 -3.50 -9.80
C SER A 166 0.65 -3.05 -10.93
N VAL A 167 0.29 -3.37 -12.18
CA VAL A 167 0.98 -2.93 -13.40
C VAL A 167 1.06 -1.41 -13.47
N LEU A 168 0.01 -0.71 -13.02
CA LEU A 168 -0.04 0.76 -13.01
C LEU A 168 1.05 1.36 -12.13
N THR A 169 1.34 0.74 -11.00
CA THR A 169 2.44 1.15 -10.10
C THR A 169 3.79 1.03 -10.80
N TYR A 170 4.01 -0.03 -11.58
CA TYR A 170 5.24 -0.22 -12.34
C TYR A 170 5.35 0.71 -13.55
N GLN A 171 4.25 1.01 -14.25
CA GLN A 171 4.22 2.03 -15.30
C GLN A 171 4.61 3.40 -14.74
N TYR A 172 4.03 3.79 -13.60
CA TYR A 172 4.38 5.03 -12.94
C TYR A 172 5.84 5.07 -12.48
N ALA A 173 6.37 3.96 -11.95
CA ALA A 173 7.77 3.85 -11.56
C ALA A 173 8.72 3.97 -12.76
N GLU A 174 8.40 3.34 -13.90
CA GLU A 174 9.17 3.45 -15.14
C GLU A 174 9.23 4.90 -15.63
N ASP A 175 8.09 5.59 -15.62
CA ASP A 175 8.00 6.99 -16.01
C ASP A 175 8.88 7.90 -15.12
N LEU A 176 8.86 7.68 -13.81
CA LEU A 176 9.69 8.43 -12.87
C LEU A 176 11.19 8.15 -13.08
N ILE A 177 11.54 6.89 -13.33
CA ILE A 177 12.92 6.47 -13.64
C ILE A 177 13.41 7.13 -14.93
N ARG A 178 12.57 7.19 -15.97
CA ARG A 178 12.86 7.88 -17.24
C ARG A 178 13.05 9.38 -17.02
N GLN A 179 12.13 10.03 -16.31
CA GLN A 179 12.27 11.47 -15.97
C GLN A 179 13.53 11.76 -15.15
N GLN A 180 13.97 10.83 -14.31
CA GLN A 180 15.21 10.96 -13.55
C GLN A 180 16.45 10.83 -14.46
N ALA A 181 16.43 9.91 -15.44
CA ALA A 181 17.50 9.79 -16.44
C ALA A 181 17.60 11.04 -17.32
N GLU A 182 16.47 11.56 -17.79
CA GLU A 182 16.39 12.82 -18.55
C GLU A 182 17.00 13.99 -17.77
N ARG A 183 16.63 14.15 -16.50
CA ARG A 183 17.18 15.20 -15.61
C ARG A 183 18.68 15.07 -15.38
N ARG A 184 19.24 13.87 -15.50
CA ARG A 184 20.69 13.59 -15.39
C ARG A 184 21.43 13.74 -16.71
N GLY A 185 20.73 14.04 -17.81
CA GLY A 185 21.33 14.11 -19.14
C GLY A 185 21.74 12.75 -19.71
N TRP A 186 21.17 11.65 -19.20
CA TRP A 186 21.44 10.32 -19.73
C TRP A 186 20.69 10.13 -21.05
N ALA A 187 21.43 10.24 -22.16
CA ALA A 187 20.86 10.19 -23.51
C ALA A 187 20.41 8.78 -23.95
N ALA A 188 20.99 7.72 -23.35
CA ALA A 188 20.63 6.35 -23.68
C ALA A 188 19.26 5.98 -23.08
N PRO A 189 18.34 5.38 -23.86
CA PRO A 189 17.06 4.94 -23.33
C PRO A 189 17.24 3.78 -22.34
N ILE A 190 16.38 3.73 -21.33
CA ILE A 190 16.31 2.62 -20.39
C ILE A 190 15.60 1.46 -21.08
N ARG A 191 16.30 0.34 -21.28
CA ARG A 191 15.77 -0.84 -21.98
C ARG A 191 15.38 -1.96 -21.03
N THR A 192 16.06 -2.08 -19.89
CA THR A 192 15.86 -3.14 -18.91
C THR A 192 15.62 -2.52 -17.55
N LEU A 193 14.59 -2.97 -16.86
CA LEU A 193 14.38 -2.69 -15.44
C LEU A 193 14.71 -3.93 -14.61
N TYR A 194 15.39 -3.75 -13.48
CA TYR A 194 15.61 -4.81 -12.51
C TYR A 194 14.85 -4.45 -11.23
N ALA A 195 13.82 -5.23 -10.93
CA ALA A 195 13.03 -5.08 -9.71
C ALA A 195 13.65 -5.98 -8.63
N ILE A 196 14.35 -5.37 -7.68
CA ILE A 196 15.00 -6.05 -6.56
C ILE A 196 14.08 -5.93 -5.35
N GLY A 197 13.66 -7.05 -4.78
CA GLY A 197 12.77 -7.06 -3.62
C GLY A 197 12.77 -8.40 -2.90
N ASP A 198 12.09 -8.46 -1.76
CA ASP A 198 12.12 -9.58 -0.82
C ASP A 198 10.79 -10.34 -0.73
N ASN A 199 9.72 -9.81 -1.35
CA ASN A 199 8.40 -10.41 -1.27
C ASN A 199 7.97 -11.00 -2.63
N PRO A 200 7.86 -12.34 -2.75
CA PRO A 200 7.45 -12.99 -4.00
C PRO A 200 6.06 -12.55 -4.50
N MET A 201 5.12 -12.31 -3.60
CA MET A 201 3.72 -11.94 -3.92
C MET A 201 3.56 -10.48 -4.36
N SER A 202 4.58 -9.66 -4.12
CA SER A 202 4.53 -8.20 -4.30
C SER A 202 5.58 -7.74 -5.32
N ASP A 203 6.86 -7.90 -4.99
CA ASP A 203 7.98 -7.45 -5.82
C ASP A 203 8.12 -8.32 -7.07
N VAL A 204 8.31 -9.62 -6.87
CA VAL A 204 8.55 -10.56 -7.97
C VAL A 204 7.32 -10.65 -8.87
N TYR A 205 6.15 -10.87 -8.26
CA TYR A 205 4.90 -10.97 -8.99
C TYR A 205 4.58 -9.70 -9.79
N GLY A 206 4.74 -8.53 -9.19
CA GLY A 206 4.52 -7.25 -9.88
C GLY A 206 5.50 -7.01 -11.03
N ALA A 207 6.79 -7.32 -10.83
CA ALA A 207 7.79 -7.19 -11.87
C ALA A 207 7.53 -8.13 -13.06
N ASN A 208 7.14 -9.37 -12.77
CA ASN A 208 6.82 -10.36 -13.79
C ASN A 208 5.52 -10.01 -14.54
N LEU A 209 4.51 -9.48 -13.84
CA LEU A 209 3.31 -8.92 -14.48
C LEU A 209 3.66 -7.77 -15.42
N PHE A 210 4.49 -6.83 -14.96
CA PHE A 210 4.92 -5.70 -15.78
C PHE A 210 5.74 -6.16 -16.98
N HIS A 211 6.59 -7.17 -16.83
CA HIS A 211 7.31 -7.78 -17.94
C HIS A 211 6.36 -8.36 -19.00
N LYS A 212 5.32 -9.08 -18.59
CA LYS A 212 4.28 -9.59 -19.51
C LYS A 212 3.56 -8.45 -20.21
N TYR A 213 3.19 -7.40 -19.49
CA TYR A 213 2.58 -6.19 -20.05
C TYR A 213 3.48 -5.58 -21.15
N LEU A 214 4.78 -5.45 -20.90
CA LEU A 214 5.74 -4.96 -21.91
C LEU A 214 5.83 -5.88 -23.14
N GLN A 215 5.72 -7.21 -22.97
CA GLN A 215 5.72 -8.13 -24.11
C GLN A 215 4.43 -8.06 -24.93
N MET A 216 3.28 -7.86 -24.27
CA MET A 216 1.99 -7.67 -24.95
C MET A 216 1.98 -6.35 -25.72
N ALA A 217 2.39 -5.24 -25.10
CA ALA A 217 2.46 -3.93 -25.76
C ALA A 217 3.37 -3.93 -27.01
N LYS A 218 4.44 -4.74 -27.04
CA LYS A 218 5.27 -4.92 -28.25
C LYS A 218 4.58 -5.70 -29.37
N ARG A 219 3.75 -6.69 -29.02
CA ARG A 219 3.01 -7.52 -29.99
C ARG A 219 1.83 -6.74 -30.56
N ASP A 220 1.12 -6.04 -29.68
CA ASP A 220 -0.09 -5.29 -30.01
C ASP A 220 0.23 -3.89 -30.56
N GLY A 221 1.51 -3.47 -30.53
CA GLY A 221 2.02 -2.31 -31.26
C GLY A 221 1.94 -2.40 -32.80
N ALA A 222 1.17 -3.37 -33.33
CA ALA A 222 0.67 -3.41 -34.70
C ALA A 222 -0.80 -2.98 -34.84
N GLU A 223 -1.60 -2.88 -33.76
CA GLU A 223 -2.98 -2.37 -33.78
C GLU A 223 -3.30 -1.59 -32.50
N GLU A 224 -3.32 -0.26 -32.60
CA GLU A 224 -3.93 0.60 -31.58
C GLU A 224 -5.43 0.29 -31.48
N GLN A 225 -5.88 -0.31 -30.38
CA GLN A 225 -7.28 -0.23 -29.97
C GLN A 225 -7.40 -0.24 -28.44
N GLY A 226 -7.97 0.85 -27.93
CA GLY A 226 -8.04 1.15 -26.51
C GLY A 226 -9.17 0.47 -25.76
N ALA A 227 -8.97 0.35 -24.45
CA ALA A 227 -10.03 0.42 -23.45
C ALA A 227 -9.40 0.74 -22.07
N GLY A 228 -9.75 1.91 -21.52
CA GLY A 228 -9.68 2.16 -20.06
C GLY A 228 -8.63 3.15 -19.55
N GLY A 229 -9.00 4.44 -19.49
CA GLY A 229 -8.73 5.29 -18.31
C GLY A 229 -7.36 5.95 -18.13
N LEU A 230 -7.27 7.20 -18.63
CA LEU A 230 -6.63 8.36 -17.98
C LEU A 230 -5.10 8.47 -17.80
N TRP A 231 -4.25 7.77 -18.54
CA TRP A 231 -2.84 8.22 -18.72
C TRP A 231 -2.41 8.01 -20.17
N LYS A 232 -2.29 9.10 -20.96
CA LYS A 232 -1.58 9.06 -22.25
C LYS A 232 -0.08 8.92 -21.97
N GLN A 233 0.34 7.70 -21.71
CA GLN A 233 1.74 7.33 -21.50
C GLN A 233 2.55 7.64 -22.76
N ARG A 234 3.74 8.21 -22.59
CA ARG A 234 4.68 8.38 -23.71
C ARG A 234 5.17 6.98 -24.16
N PRO A 235 5.53 6.79 -25.43
CA PRO A 235 6.12 5.53 -25.87
C PRO A 235 7.35 5.19 -25.01
N SER A 236 7.30 4.09 -24.29
CA SER A 236 8.42 3.60 -23.47
C SER A 236 9.40 2.81 -24.33
N ALA A 237 10.70 3.09 -24.16
CA ALA A 237 11.76 2.28 -24.76
C ALA A 237 12.11 1.05 -23.90
N THR A 238 11.47 0.89 -22.74
CA THR A 238 11.66 -0.24 -21.83
C THR A 238 11.15 -1.52 -22.49
N GLN A 239 12.00 -2.53 -22.56
CA GLN A 239 11.76 -3.77 -23.28
C GLN A 239 11.52 -4.96 -22.34
N SER A 240 12.06 -4.90 -21.13
CA SER A 240 11.98 -5.99 -20.16
C SER A 240 12.02 -5.47 -18.72
N CYS A 241 11.47 -6.28 -17.82
CA CYS A 241 11.58 -6.10 -16.39
C CYS A 241 11.96 -7.48 -15.83
N ALA A 242 13.06 -7.56 -15.09
CA ALA A 242 13.55 -8.80 -14.48
C ALA A 242 13.41 -8.69 -12.96
N SER A 243 12.89 -9.74 -12.35
CA SER A 243 12.72 -9.86 -10.90
C SER A 243 13.96 -10.47 -10.26
N ILE A 244 14.50 -9.82 -9.22
CA ILE A 244 15.60 -10.34 -8.40
C ILE A 244 15.11 -10.43 -6.96
N LEU A 245 14.96 -11.65 -6.45
CA LEU A 245 14.51 -11.93 -5.09
C LEU A 245 15.70 -11.99 -4.14
N VAL A 246 15.69 -11.16 -3.10
CA VAL A 246 16.71 -11.19 -2.04
C VAL A 246 16.25 -12.02 -0.85
N CYS A 247 17.19 -12.68 -0.16
CA CYS A 247 16.91 -13.58 0.97
C CYS A 247 16.99 -12.90 2.36
N THR A 248 17.08 -11.57 2.40
CA THR A 248 17.22 -10.78 3.63
C THR A 248 15.89 -10.29 4.21
N GLY A 249 14.76 -10.69 3.62
CA GLY A 249 13.45 -10.13 3.92
C GLY A 249 12.35 -11.18 4.08
N VAL A 250 11.14 -10.86 3.61
CA VAL A 250 9.92 -11.67 3.79
C VAL A 250 10.17 -13.09 3.28
N TYR A 251 10.85 -13.21 2.15
CA TYR A 251 11.41 -14.46 1.68
C TYR A 251 12.69 -14.82 2.44
N SER A 252 12.69 -16.01 3.04
CA SER A 252 13.87 -16.63 3.64
C SER A 252 13.92 -18.12 3.26
N PRO A 253 14.99 -18.58 2.57
CA PRO A 253 15.11 -19.97 2.15
C PRO A 253 15.19 -20.94 3.35
N LYS A 254 15.61 -20.45 4.52
CA LYS A 254 15.73 -21.23 5.77
C LYS A 254 14.39 -21.47 6.48
N GLY A 255 13.29 -20.86 6.03
CA GLY A 255 11.94 -21.13 6.55
C GLY A 255 11.33 -22.44 6.03
N THR A 256 11.92 -23.01 4.96
CA THR A 256 11.55 -24.29 4.35
C THR A 256 12.44 -25.41 4.89
N GLU A 257 12.38 -25.66 6.20
CA GLU A 257 12.85 -26.96 6.71
C GLU A 257 11.89 -28.04 6.17
N PRO A 258 12.38 -29.10 5.49
CA PRO A 258 11.53 -30.19 5.04
C PRO A 258 11.12 -31.01 6.26
N THR A 259 10.07 -30.58 6.96
CA THR A 259 9.27 -31.53 7.75
C THR A 259 8.81 -32.60 6.77
N GLN A 260 9.08 -33.86 7.12
CA GLN A 260 8.81 -35.08 6.38
C GLN A 260 7.54 -34.99 5.51
N PRO A 261 7.51 -35.64 4.33
CA PRO A 261 6.35 -35.58 3.44
C PRO A 261 5.12 -36.15 4.15
N ALA A 262 4.29 -35.26 4.70
CA ALA A 262 2.93 -35.58 5.07
C ALA A 262 2.20 -35.90 3.77
N GLN A 263 1.56 -37.06 3.73
CA GLN A 263 0.73 -37.48 2.61
C GLN A 263 -0.38 -36.45 2.37
N GLY A 264 -0.29 -35.75 1.26
CA GLY A 264 -1.21 -34.67 0.88
C GLY A 264 -0.42 -33.43 0.50
N VAL A 265 -0.50 -33.03 -0.76
CA VAL A 265 0.07 -31.75 -1.21
C VAL A 265 -0.81 -30.65 -0.60
N GLU A 266 -0.51 -30.22 0.63
CA GLU A 266 -1.09 -28.98 1.14
C GLU A 266 -0.53 -27.83 0.30
N GLU A 267 -1.39 -27.21 -0.50
CA GLU A 267 -1.04 -25.98 -1.20
C GLU A 267 -0.65 -24.92 -0.16
N ALA A 268 0.48 -24.25 -0.40
CA ALA A 268 0.95 -23.20 0.46
C ALA A 268 -0.13 -22.11 0.63
N PRO A 269 -0.27 -21.51 1.82
CA PRO A 269 -1.29 -20.51 2.06
C PRO A 269 -1.10 -19.30 1.14
N PHE A 270 -2.20 -18.85 0.55
CA PHE A 270 -2.21 -17.69 -0.32
C PHE A 270 -2.21 -16.39 0.52
N HIS A 271 -1.20 -15.54 0.29
CA HIS A 271 -0.99 -14.29 1.04
C HIS A 271 -1.20 -13.02 0.21
N GLY A 272 -1.72 -13.16 -1.02
CA GLY A 272 -2.07 -12.02 -1.87
C GLY A 272 -3.43 -11.44 -1.51
N HIS A 273 -3.70 -10.23 -2.02
CA HIS A 273 -5.03 -9.62 -1.87
C HIS A 273 -6.07 -10.35 -2.73
N ARG A 274 -7.29 -10.54 -2.21
CA ARG A 274 -8.35 -11.34 -2.87
C ARG A 274 -8.79 -10.82 -4.24
N ASP A 275 -8.67 -9.51 -4.48
CA ASP A 275 -9.10 -8.87 -5.74
C ASP A 275 -8.07 -9.02 -6.88
N PHE A 276 -6.95 -9.70 -6.64
CA PHE A 276 -5.96 -10.02 -7.67
C PHE A 276 -6.07 -11.49 -8.07
N SER A 277 -6.11 -11.75 -9.37
CA SER A 277 -6.05 -13.12 -9.91
C SER A 277 -4.60 -13.60 -9.93
N PHE A 278 -4.26 -14.60 -9.11
CA PHE A 278 -2.88 -15.08 -9.02
C PHE A 278 -2.59 -16.25 -9.95
N SER A 279 -1.39 -16.21 -10.54
CA SER A 279 -0.85 -17.28 -11.37
C SER A 279 0.49 -17.71 -10.77
N PRO A 280 0.65 -18.97 -10.33
CA PRO A 280 1.85 -19.40 -9.61
C PRO A 280 3.17 -19.11 -10.32
N GLY A 281 3.21 -19.28 -11.64
CA GLY A 281 4.42 -19.01 -12.44
C GLY A 281 4.86 -17.54 -12.47
N LEU A 282 4.04 -16.60 -12.00
CA LEU A 282 4.46 -15.19 -11.84
C LEU A 282 5.17 -14.93 -10.51
N MET A 283 5.16 -15.86 -9.55
CA MET A 283 5.91 -15.74 -8.30
C MET A 283 7.37 -16.20 -8.43
N GLU A 284 7.74 -16.81 -9.56
CA GLU A 284 9.09 -17.30 -9.82
C GLU A 284 10.00 -16.12 -10.21
N ALA A 285 11.02 -15.87 -9.39
CA ALA A 285 11.97 -14.80 -9.65
C ALA A 285 12.93 -15.16 -10.79
N SER A 286 13.33 -14.17 -11.60
CA SER A 286 14.35 -14.40 -12.63
C SER A 286 15.69 -14.79 -12.00
N HIS A 287 16.00 -14.23 -10.82
CA HIS A 287 17.17 -14.54 -10.03
C HIS A 287 16.85 -14.51 -8.54
N ILE A 288 17.53 -15.37 -7.77
CA ILE A 288 17.51 -15.37 -6.31
C ILE A 288 18.93 -15.16 -5.83
N VAL A 289 19.13 -14.21 -4.92
CA VAL A 289 20.45 -13.84 -4.37
C VAL A 289 20.36 -13.66 -2.86
N ASN A 290 21.50 -13.68 -2.16
CA ASN A 290 21.49 -13.61 -0.71
C ASN A 290 21.00 -12.24 -0.23
N ASP A 291 21.49 -11.16 -0.82
CA ASP A 291 21.21 -9.79 -0.39
C ASP A 291 21.21 -8.78 -1.55
N VAL A 292 20.98 -7.51 -1.22
CA VAL A 292 20.95 -6.41 -2.20
C VAL A 292 22.32 -6.14 -2.83
N ASN A 293 23.42 -6.42 -2.13
CA ASN A 293 24.76 -6.22 -2.69
C ASN A 293 25.02 -7.22 -3.82
N GLU A 294 24.70 -8.50 -3.60
CA GLU A 294 24.76 -9.51 -4.65
C GLU A 294 23.80 -9.21 -5.81
N ALA A 295 22.60 -8.69 -5.53
CA ALA A 295 21.66 -8.26 -6.56
C ALA A 295 22.27 -7.19 -7.47
N VAL A 296 22.90 -6.17 -6.88
CA VAL A 296 23.56 -5.09 -7.62
C VAL A 296 24.74 -5.62 -8.43
N GLN A 297 25.58 -6.48 -7.83
CA GLN A 297 26.71 -7.12 -8.53
C GLN A 297 26.24 -7.93 -9.76
N LEU A 298 25.15 -8.68 -9.60
CA LEU A 298 24.53 -9.43 -10.69
C LEU A 298 24.06 -8.52 -11.82
N VAL A 299 23.43 -7.38 -11.49
CA VAL A 299 22.99 -6.40 -12.49
C VAL A 299 24.17 -5.82 -13.28
N PHE A 300 25.24 -5.40 -12.59
CA PHE A 300 26.44 -4.91 -13.27
C PHE A 300 27.05 -5.95 -14.20
N HIS A 301 27.17 -7.21 -13.75
CA HIS A 301 27.69 -8.30 -14.56
C HIS A 301 26.83 -8.56 -15.81
N LYS A 302 25.49 -8.55 -15.66
CA LYS A 302 24.54 -8.74 -16.79
C LYS A 302 24.60 -7.62 -17.83
N GLU A 303 24.88 -6.41 -17.38
CA GLU A 303 25.01 -5.23 -18.25
C GLU A 303 26.45 -5.04 -18.76
N GLY A 304 27.34 -6.03 -18.54
CA GLY A 304 28.71 -6.03 -19.09
C GLY A 304 29.70 -5.13 -18.35
N TRP A 305 29.38 -4.70 -17.13
CA TRP A 305 30.28 -3.91 -16.29
C TRP A 305 31.12 -4.83 -15.40
N VAL A 306 32.43 -4.58 -15.37
CA VAL A 306 33.34 -5.22 -14.43
C VAL A 306 33.41 -4.34 -13.18
N LEU A 307 33.06 -4.90 -12.02
CA LEU A 307 33.14 -4.25 -10.71
C LEU A 307 34.54 -4.38 -10.11
#